data_AF-A0A6A3RHD6-F1
#
_entry.id   AF-A0A6A3RHD6-F1
#
_cell.length_a   1.000
_cell.length_b   1.000
_cell.length_c   1.000
_cell.angle_alpha   90.00
_cell.angle_beta   90.00
_cell.angle_gamma   90.00
#
_symmetry.space_group_name_H-M   'P 1'
#
loop_
_entity.id
_entity.type
_entity.pdbx_description
1 polymer ?
#
loop_
_entity_poly.entity_id
_entity_poly.type
_entity_poly.pdbx_seq_one_letter_code
_entity_poly.pdbx_strand_id
1 'polypeptide(L)' 'MYSFGVVLSELDALTPEGKKPKPFHILSDVVSGILRPRFSDECPQRIRSIGLACCQHDPARRPTAAQVVRMLEGAD' A
#
# COMPACT_ATOMS: atom_id res chain seq x y z
N MET A 1 -1.57 -1.44 9.69
CA MET A 1 -1.40 -2.14 8.40
C MET A 1 -1.87 -1.33 7.21
N TYR A 2 -3.08 -0.77 7.22
CA TYR A 2 -3.51 0.15 6.13
C TYR A 2 -2.50 1.29 5.89
N SER A 3 -2.06 1.96 6.95
CA SER A 3 -1.04 3.02 6.86
C SER A 3 0.27 2.54 6.25
N PHE A 4 0.65 1.27 6.49
CA PHE A 4 1.85 0.70 5.87
C PHE A 4 1.66 0.51 4.36
N GLY A 5 0.49 0.05 3.92
CA GLY A 5 0.18 -0.03 2.49
C GLY A 5 0.13 1.33 1.80
N VAL A 6 -0.31 2.38 2.49
CA VAL A 6 -0.21 3.77 2.01
C VAL A 6 1.26 4.18 1.84
N VAL A 7 2.12 3.94 2.83
CA VAL A 7 3.56 4.21 2.72
C VAL A 7 4.18 3.46 1.55
N LEU A 8 3.82 2.19 1.31
CA LEU A 8 4.30 1.44 0.14
C LEU A 8 3.86 2.08 -1.18
N SER A 9 2.62 2.59 -1.27
CA SER A 9 2.16 3.28 -2.47
C SER A 9 2.84 4.63 -2.69
N GLU A 10 3.20 5.33 -1.60
CA GLU A 10 3.97 6.56 -1.69
C GLU A 10 5.38 6.27 -2.18
N LEU A 11 6.03 5.24 -1.65
CA LEU A 11 7.36 4.80 -2.08
C LEU A 11 7.40 4.40 -3.55
N ASP A 12 6.35 3.73 -4.03
CA ASP A 12 6.19 3.36 -5.44
C ASP A 12 6.03 4.60 -6.36
N ALA A 13 5.33 5.63 -5.88
CA ALA A 13 5.13 6.88 -6.61
C ALA A 13 6.31 7.86 -6.52
N LEU A 14 7.33 7.57 -5.70
CA LEU A 14 8.51 8.42 -5.60
C LEU A 14 9.35 8.29 -6.88
N THR A 15 9.52 9.41 -7.58
CA THR A 15 10.61 9.53 -8.55
C THR A 15 11.96 9.54 -7.82
N PRO A 16 13.08 9.22 -8.50
CA PRO A 16 14.43 9.32 -7.91
C PRO A 16 14.74 10.70 -7.28
N GLU A 17 13.98 11.72 -7.69
CA GLU A 17 14.07 13.12 -7.25
C GLU A 17 13.22 13.42 -5.99
N GLY A 18 12.48 12.45 -5.46
CA GLY A 18 11.74 12.59 -4.20
C GLY A 18 10.49 13.47 -4.26
N LYS A 19 9.92 13.73 -5.45
CA LYS A 19 8.68 14.51 -5.57
C LYS A 19 7.52 13.74 -4.95
N LYS A 20 7.08 14.19 -3.78
CA LYS A 20 5.92 13.64 -3.08
C LYS A 20 4.63 13.99 -3.86
N PRO A 21 3.73 13.04 -4.13
CA PRO A 21 2.36 13.38 -4.49
C PRO A 21 1.75 14.24 -3.36
N LYS A 22 0.93 15.24 -3.73
CA LYS A 22 0.34 16.19 -2.77
C LYS A 22 -0.43 15.42 -1.68
N PRO A 23 -0.37 15.86 -0.41
CA PRO A 23 -1.19 15.26 0.64
C PRO A 23 -2.66 15.40 0.25
N PHE A 24 -3.27 14.25 0.04
CA PHE A 24 -4.63 14.11 -0.42
C PHE A 24 -5.58 14.31 0.77
N HIS A 25 -6.43 15.33 0.72
CA HIS A 25 -7.56 15.51 1.66
C HIS A 25 -8.59 14.38 1.45
N ILE A 26 -8.30 13.14 1.88
CA ILE A 26 -9.07 11.96 1.46
C ILE A 26 -9.34 11.00 2.64
N LEU A 27 -9.72 11.52 3.80
CA LEU A 27 -10.20 10.66 4.88
C LEU A 27 -11.62 10.14 4.58
N SER A 28 -12.53 11.00 4.10
CA SER A 28 -13.90 10.60 3.77
C SER A 28 -13.95 9.54 2.68
N ASP A 29 -13.15 9.68 1.62
CA ASP A 29 -13.25 8.77 0.47
C ASP A 29 -12.49 7.45 0.71
N VAL A 30 -11.51 7.45 1.62
CA VAL A 30 -10.89 6.21 2.12
C VAL A 30 -11.88 5.46 3.01
N VAL A 31 -12.60 6.17 3.89
CA VAL A 31 -13.64 5.56 4.76
C VAL A 31 -14.84 5.08 3.95
N SER A 32 -15.20 5.73 2.86
CA SER A 32 -16.25 5.23 1.95
C SER A 32 -15.74 4.17 0.97
N GLY A 33 -14.42 3.93 0.92
CA GLY A 33 -13.79 2.95 0.03
C GLY A 33 -13.69 3.38 -1.44
N ILE A 34 -14.07 4.62 -1.75
CA ILE A 34 -13.99 5.26 -3.08
C ILE A 34 -12.54 5.48 -3.48
N LEU A 35 -11.68 5.89 -2.53
CA LEU A 35 -10.24 5.99 -2.75
C LEU A 35 -9.50 4.79 -2.14
N ARG A 36 -8.64 4.17 -2.94
CA ARG A 36 -7.64 3.22 -2.47
C ARG A 36 -6.25 3.57 -2.99
N PRO A 37 -5.19 3.26 -2.22
CA PRO A 37 -3.81 3.34 -2.70
C PRO A 37 -3.65 2.57 -4.02
N ARG A 38 -3.01 3.24 -4.98
CA ARG A 38 -2.69 2.66 -6.28
C ARG A 38 -1.19 2.44 -6.37
N PHE A 39 -0.81 1.44 -7.14
CA PHE A 39 0.56 1.11 -7.46
C PHE A 39 0.73 1.24 -8.97
N SER A 40 1.89 1.71 -9.40
CA SER A 40 2.36 1.75 -10.78
C SER A 40 2.44 0.33 -11.36
N ASP A 41 2.48 0.25 -12.68
CA ASP A 41 2.67 -1.05 -13.34
C ASP A 41 4.13 -1.51 -13.33
N GLU A 42 5.05 -0.58 -13.05
CA GLU A 42 6.48 -0.82 -12.83
C GLU A 42 6.79 -1.35 -11.42
N CYS A 43 5.84 -1.23 -10.49
CA CYS A 43 5.97 -1.71 -9.12
C CYS A 43 6.28 -3.23 -9.11
N PRO A 44 7.33 -3.70 -8.40
CA PRO A 44 7.59 -5.11 -8.27
C PRO A 44 6.35 -5.85 -7.76
N GLN A 45 5.92 -6.90 -8.48
CA GLN A 45 4.64 -7.58 -8.24
C GLN A 45 4.44 -7.97 -6.77
N ARG A 46 5.50 -8.44 -6.10
CA ARG A 46 5.48 -8.78 -4.67
C ARG A 46 5.08 -7.59 -3.79
N ILE A 47 5.68 -6.42 -4.02
CA ILE A 47 5.40 -5.20 -3.26
C ILE A 47 3.98 -4.72 -3.54
N ARG A 48 3.54 -4.73 -4.81
CA ARG A 48 2.17 -4.41 -5.20
C ARG A 48 1.16 -5.32 -4.49
N SER A 49 1.38 -6.63 -4.47
CA SER A 49 0.51 -7.59 -3.78
C SER A 49 0.44 -7.34 -2.27
N ILE A 50 1.57 -7.08 -1.62
CA ILE A 50 1.63 -6.76 -0.18
C ILE A 50 0.89 -5.45 0.12
N GLY A 51 1.15 -4.41 -0.68
CA GLY A 51 0.50 -3.11 -0.54
C GLY A 51 -1.02 -3.20 -0.68
N LEU A 52 -1.51 -3.90 -1.70
CA LEU A 52 -2.95 -4.14 -1.89
C LEU A 52 -3.58 -4.96 -0.77
N ALA A 53 -2.87 -5.96 -0.22
CA ALA A 53 -3.34 -6.72 0.94
C ALA A 53 -3.40 -5.85 2.21
N CYS A 54 -2.42 -4.96 2.42
CA CYS A 54 -2.42 -4.03 3.54
C CYS A 54 -3.55 -2.99 3.45
N CYS A 55 -3.91 -2.59 2.23
CA CYS A 55 -4.94 -1.60 1.92
C CYS A 55 -6.36 -2.18 1.76
N GLN A 56 -6.62 -3.39 2.28
CA GLN A 56 -7.98 -3.93 2.31
C GLN A 56 -8.90 -3.01 3.13
N HIS A 57 -10.08 -2.75 2.58
CA HIS A 57 -11.06 -1.89 3.24
C HIS A 57 -11.53 -2.52 4.55
N ASP A 58 -11.92 -3.79 4.51
CA ASP A 58 -12.20 -4.61 5.69
C ASP A 58 -10.91 -4.81 6.52
N PRO A 59 -10.86 -4.29 7.76
CA PRO A 59 -9.69 -4.45 8.63
C PRO A 59 -9.33 -5.91 8.93
N ALA A 60 -10.31 -6.82 8.95
CA ALA A 60 -10.09 -8.23 9.27
C ALA A 60 -9.36 -8.98 8.15
N ARG A 61 -9.36 -8.44 6.92
CA ARG A 61 -8.66 -9.02 5.76
C ARG A 61 -7.22 -8.54 5.61
N ARG A 62 -6.77 -7.59 6.43
CA ARG A 62 -5.41 -7.05 6.36
C ARG A 62 -4.44 -8.05 7.00
N PRO A 63 -3.26 -8.31 6.41
CA PRO A 63 -2.26 -9.16 7.01
C PRO A 63 -1.68 -8.49 8.26
N THR A 64 -1.27 -9.29 9.23
CA THR A 64 -0.43 -8.86 10.36
C THR A 64 0.97 -8.47 9.88
N ALA A 65 1.71 -7.71 10.69
CA ALA A 65 3.10 -7.38 10.38
C ALA A 65 3.97 -8.64 10.19
N ALA A 66 3.77 -9.68 11.02
CA ALA A 66 4.49 -10.94 10.89
C ALA A 66 4.17 -11.70 9.59
N GLN A 67 2.94 -11.60 9.08
CA GLN A 67 2.59 -12.15 7.77
C GLN A 67 3.24 -11.34 6.64
N VAL A 68 3.26 -10.01 6.75
CA VAL A 68 3.93 -9.15 5.76
C VAL A 68 5.42 -9.43 5.67
N VAL A 69 6.10 -9.64 6.80
CA VAL A 69 7.53 -10.03 6.81
C VAL A 69 7.75 -11.30 5.98
N ARG A 70 6.95 -12.35 6.22
CA ARG A 70 7.03 -13.59 5.42
C ARG A 70 6.77 -13.37 3.93
N MET A 71 5.81 -12.48 3.60
CA MET A 71 5.55 -12.13 2.20
C MET A 71 6.72 -11.38 1.55
N LEU A 72 7.48 -10.58 2.32
CA LEU A 72 8.63 -9.82 1.86
C LEU A 72 9.86 -10.72 1.64
N GLU A 73 10.16 -11.59 2.61
CA GLU A 73 11.28 -12.53 2.58
C GLU A 73 11.19 -13.49 1.39
N GLY A 74 9.97 -13.72 0.89
CA GLY A 74 9.70 -14.70 -0.15
C GLY A 74 9.53 -16.06 0.50
N ALA A 75 8.34 -16.64 0.34
CA ALA A 75 8.24 -18.07 0.57
C ALA A 75 9.26 -18.75 -0.35
N ASP A 76 10.17 -19.52 0.24
CA ASP A 76 10.94 -20.55 -0.47
C ASP A 76 9.99 -21.45 -1.28
#